data_AF-A0A4P7VE77-F1
#
_entry.id   AF-A0A4P7VE77-F1
#
_cell.length_a   1.000
_cell.length_b   1.000
_cell.length_c   1.000
_cell.angle_alpha   90.00
_cell.angle_beta   90.00
_cell.angle_gamma   90.00
#
_symmetry.space_group_name_H-M   'P 1'
#
loop_
_entity.id
_entity.type
_entity.pdbx_description
1 polymer ?
#
loop_
_entity_poly.entity_id
_entity_poly.type
_entity_poly.pdbx_seq_one_letter_code
_entity_poly.pdbx_strand_id
1 'polypeptide(L)'
;MKSKVHFSTYCTIITIAVLALFVVGIVSTRNESPKCLILCIITALATLAGLYYCPISVAADSKSVKIHRLLSGDKTFNYSDIESIDTFYPSPGALRLCGSGGFFGY
;
A
#
# COMPACT_ATOMS: atom_id res chain seq x y z
N MET A 1 -19.61 -10.87 1.24
CA MET A 1 -19.57 -9.93 0.08
C MET A 1 -18.12 -9.55 -0.20
N LYS A 2 -17.63 -9.69 -1.44
CA LYS A 2 -16.25 -9.31 -1.83
C LYS A 2 -16.29 -8.00 -2.61
N SER A 3 -15.53 -7.01 -2.16
CA SER A 3 -15.37 -5.70 -2.80
C SER A 3 -13.92 -5.52 -3.26
N LYS A 4 -13.71 -5.09 -4.50
CA LYS A 4 -12.37 -4.74 -4.97
C LYS A 4 -11.93 -3.41 -4.36
N VAL A 5 -10.66 -3.31 -4.00
CA VAL A 5 -10.06 -2.06 -3.56
C VAL A 5 -9.80 -1.21 -4.79
N HIS A 6 -10.32 0.01 -4.78
CA HIS A 6 -10.01 1.02 -5.79
C HIS A 6 -9.01 2.01 -5.20
N PHE A 7 -7.85 2.14 -5.84
CA PHE A 7 -6.89 3.16 -5.44
C PHE A 7 -7.42 4.55 -5.76
N SER A 8 -7.25 5.46 -4.81
CA SER A 8 -7.56 6.87 -5.03
C SER A 8 -6.58 7.45 -6.06
N THR A 9 -7.02 8.48 -6.79
CA THR A 9 -6.17 9.20 -7.75
C THR A 9 -4.87 9.67 -7.08
N TYR A 10 -4.93 10.08 -5.81
CA TYR A 10 -3.76 10.47 -5.04
C TYR A 10 -2.77 9.31 -4.85
N CYS A 11 -3.24 8.13 -4.41
CA CYS A 11 -2.41 6.94 -4.25
C CYS A 11 -1.74 6.54 -5.58
N THR A 12 -2.49 6.61 -6.69
CA THR A 12 -1.96 6.36 -8.03
C THR A 12 -0.86 7.35 -8.40
N ILE A 13 -1.08 8.65 -8.18
CA ILE A 13 -0.10 9.70 -8.47
C ILE A 13 1.18 9.49 -7.65
N ILE A 14 1.07 9.25 -6.33
CA ILE A 14 2.23 9.01 -5.48
C ILE A 14 3.00 7.76 -5.91
N THR A 15 2.30 6.68 -6.24
CA THR A 15 2.94 5.44 -6.71
C THR A 15 3.74 5.66 -7.98
N ILE A 16 3.14 6.35 -8.98
CA ILE A 16 3.83 6.69 -10.23
C ILE A 16 5.03 7.60 -9.97
N ALA A 17 4.86 8.65 -9.15
CA ALA A 17 5.91 9.61 -8.86
C ALA A 17 7.12 8.95 -8.18
N VAL A 18 6.89 8.08 -7.18
CA VAL A 18 7.96 7.36 -6.49
C VAL A 18 8.70 6.40 -7.42
N LEU A 19 7.98 5.63 -8.26
CA LEU A 19 8.61 4.76 -9.26
C LEU A 19 9.45 5.56 -10.26
N ALA A 20 8.94 6.70 -10.73
CA ALA A 20 9.67 7.57 -11.65
C ALA A 20 10.96 8.11 -11.01
N LEU A 21 10.91 8.52 -9.74
CA LEU A 21 12.08 8.98 -9.00
C LEU A 21 13.13 7.88 -8.83
N PHE A 22 12.72 6.64 -8.55
CA PHE A 22 13.65 5.51 -8.50
C PHE A 22 14.34 5.30 -9.85
N VAL A 23 13.59 5.30 -10.96
CA VAL A 23 14.16 5.16 -12.31
C VAL A 23 15.14 6.30 -12.62
N VAL A 24 14.75 7.55 -12.38
CA VAL A 24 15.61 8.73 -12.60
C VAL A 24 16.89 8.63 -11.76
N GLY A 25 16.77 8.25 -10.49
CA GLY A 25 17.92 8.10 -9.61
C GLY A 25 18.89 7.00 -10.08
N ILE A 26 18.38 5.84 -10.51
CA ILE A 26 19.21 4.74 -11.04
C ILE A 26 19.93 5.18 -12.32
N VAL A 27 19.22 5.83 -13.24
CA VAL A 27 19.83 6.35 -14.49
C VAL A 27 20.90 7.39 -14.18
N SER A 28 20.65 8.28 -13.21
CA SER A 28 21.57 9.35 -12.83
C SER A 28 22.83 8.82 -12.13
N THR A 29 22.72 7.72 -11.39
CA THR A 29 23.85 7.12 -10.64
C THR A 29 24.56 6.00 -11.39
N ARG A 30 24.17 5.69 -12.63
CA ARG A 30 24.63 4.52 -13.39
C ARG A 30 26.16 4.39 -13.53
N ASN A 31 26.88 5.52 -13.57
CA ASN A 31 28.34 5.56 -13.71
C ASN A 31 29.07 5.40 -12.36
N GLU A 32 28.32 5.47 -11.25
CA GLU A 32 28.83 5.32 -9.89
C GLU A 32 28.39 3.96 -9.32
N SER A 33 29.11 2.91 -9.68
CA SER A 33 28.79 1.50 -9.36
C SER A 33 28.27 1.27 -7.92
N PRO A 34 28.91 1.77 -6.85
CA PRO A 34 28.41 1.53 -5.49
C PRO A 34 27.09 2.25 -5.20
N LYS A 35 26.91 3.50 -5.66
CA LYS A 35 25.68 4.27 -5.42
C LYS A 35 24.51 3.70 -6.23
N CYS A 36 24.75 3.33 -7.47
CA CYS A 36 23.77 2.67 -8.34
C CYS A 36 23.26 1.38 -7.69
N LEU A 37 24.18 0.53 -7.21
CA LEU A 37 23.82 -0.75 -6.58
C LEU A 37 22.98 -0.54 -5.31
N ILE A 38 23.38 0.39 -4.42
CA ILE A 38 22.61 0.71 -3.21
C ILE A 38 21.21 1.20 -3.58
N LEU A 39 21.09 2.08 -4.57
CA LEU A 39 19.80 2.62 -4.98
C LEU A 39 18.89 1.55 -5.60
N CYS A 40 19.46 0.62 -6.38
CA CYS A 40 18.73 -0.55 -6.89
C CYS A 40 18.19 -1.42 -5.76
N ILE A 41 18.99 -1.67 -4.71
CA ILE A 41 18.55 -2.44 -3.53
C ILE A 41 17.41 -1.71 -2.82
N ILE A 42 17.54 -0.41 -2.56
CA ILE A 42 16.50 0.40 -1.92
C ILE A 42 15.21 0.36 -2.73
N THR A 43 15.32 0.54 -4.04
CA THR A 43 14.17 0.50 -4.98
C THR A 43 13.47 -0.85 -4.92
N ALA A 44 14.23 -1.94 -4.97
CA ALA A 44 13.70 -3.29 -4.92
C ALA A 44 13.00 -3.57 -3.58
N LEU A 45 13.64 -3.24 -2.45
CA LEU A 45 13.07 -3.45 -1.12
C LEU A 45 11.80 -2.62 -0.89
N ALA A 46 11.80 -1.35 -1.28
CA ALA A 46 10.63 -0.48 -1.15
C ALA A 46 9.47 -1.00 -2.01
N THR A 47 9.74 -1.42 -3.26
CA THR A 47 8.74 -1.99 -4.17
C THR A 47 8.19 -3.29 -3.63
N LEU A 48 9.05 -4.20 -3.17
CA LEU A 48 8.62 -5.46 -2.58
C LEU A 48 7.79 -5.25 -1.32
N ALA A 49 8.18 -4.33 -0.44
CA ALA A 49 7.42 -4.01 0.76
C ALA A 49 6.03 -3.44 0.42
N GLY A 50 5.96 -2.49 -0.52
CA GLY A 50 4.68 -1.93 -0.99
C GLY A 50 3.77 -3.02 -1.58
N LEU A 51 4.30 -3.87 -2.46
CA LEU A 51 3.55 -4.98 -3.05
C LEU A 51 3.16 -6.05 -2.00
N TYR A 52 3.97 -6.25 -0.96
CA TYR A 52 3.67 -7.22 0.09
C TYR A 52 2.41 -6.84 0.86
N TYR A 53 2.26 -5.57 1.21
CA TYR A 53 1.11 -5.08 1.95
C TYR A 53 -0.04 -4.53 1.10
N CYS A 54 0.16 -4.39 -0.22
CA CYS A 54 -0.80 -3.87 -1.19
C CYS A 54 -2.17 -4.56 -1.09
N PRO A 55 -3.25 -3.86 -0.71
CA PRO A 55 -4.59 -4.43 -0.60
C PRO A 55 -5.26 -4.50 -1.98
N ILE A 56 -5.81 -5.67 -2.33
CA ILE A 56 -6.49 -5.91 -3.62
C ILE A 56 -8.01 -5.92 -3.46
N SER A 57 -8.50 -6.55 -2.40
CA SER A 57 -9.94 -6.68 -2.15
C SER A 57 -10.22 -6.89 -0.67
N VAL A 58 -11.41 -6.52 -0.25
CA VAL A 58 -11.93 -6.76 1.09
C VAL A 58 -13.13 -7.67 0.99
N ALA A 59 -13.20 -8.68 1.86
CA ALA A 59 -14.35 -9.56 1.97
C ALA A 59 -14.86 -9.57 3.41
N ALA A 60 -16.17 -9.44 3.57
CA ALA A 60 -16.83 -9.63 4.87
C ALA A 60 -17.76 -10.84 4.79
N ASP A 61 -17.72 -11.67 5.83
CA ASP A 61 -18.64 -12.80 6.06
C ASP A 61 -19.31 -12.66 7.44
N SER A 62 -19.98 -13.71 7.92
CA SER A 62 -20.71 -13.65 9.20
C SER A 62 -19.81 -13.70 10.44
N LYS A 63 -18.51 -14.00 10.29
CA LYS A 63 -17.58 -14.20 11.41
C LYS A 63 -16.35 -13.31 11.35
N SER A 64 -16.00 -12.79 10.17
CA SER A 64 -14.74 -12.10 9.95
C SER A 64 -14.79 -11.08 8.81
N VAL A 65 -13.85 -10.14 8.88
CA VAL A 65 -13.43 -9.30 7.76
C VAL A 65 -12.05 -9.72 7.31
N LYS A 66 -11.87 -9.89 6.00
CA LYS A 66 -10.62 -10.29 5.37
C LYS A 66 -10.17 -9.20 4.39
N ILE A 67 -8.90 -8.82 4.51
CA ILE A 67 -8.21 -7.98 3.52
C ILE A 67 -7.29 -8.89 2.72
N HIS A 68 -7.62 -9.10 1.46
CA HIS A 68 -6.78 -9.82 0.51
C HIS A 68 -5.66 -8.91 0.02
N ARG A 69 -4.41 -9.30 0.25
CA ARG A 69 -3.22 -8.55 -0.18
C ARG A 69 -2.52 -9.25 -1.33
N LEU A 70 -1.70 -8.51 -2.07
CA LEU A 70 -1.07 -9.01 -3.29
C LEU A 70 -0.05 -10.13 -3.07
N LEU A 71 0.90 -9.96 -2.14
CA LEU A 71 1.92 -11.00 -1.90
C LEU A 71 1.83 -11.63 -0.50
N SER A 72 1.38 -10.90 0.53
CA SER A 72 1.36 -11.44 1.91
C SER A 72 0.19 -12.38 2.22
N GLY A 73 -0.68 -12.66 1.25
CA GLY A 73 -1.93 -13.38 1.47
C GLY A 73 -2.97 -12.59 2.27
N ASP A 74 -3.90 -13.30 2.90
CA ASP A 74 -5.07 -12.71 3.54
C ASP A 74 -4.79 -12.29 4.98
N LYS A 75 -5.13 -11.04 5.32
CA LYS A 75 -5.21 -10.58 6.71
C LYS A 75 -6.65 -10.71 7.18
N THR A 76 -6.88 -11.61 8.14
CA THR A 76 -8.21 -11.87 8.72
C THR A 76 -8.35 -11.18 10.08
N PHE A 77 -9.51 -10.57 10.31
CA PHE A 77 -9.94 -9.99 11.58
C PHE A 77 -11.26 -10.66 11.97
N ASN A 78 -11.26 -11.49 13.02
CA ASN A 78 -12.50 -12.14 13.48
C ASN A 78 -13.29 -11.17 14.35
N TYR A 79 -14.61 -11.19 14.22
CA TYR A 79 -15.48 -10.33 15.04
C TYR A 79 -15.42 -10.67 16.53
N SER A 80 -15.13 -11.94 16.86
CA SER A 80 -14.91 -12.39 18.24
C SER A 80 -13.72 -11.72 18.93
N ASP A 81 -12.76 -11.24 18.14
CA ASP A 81 -11.49 -10.69 18.63
C ASP A 81 -11.55 -9.15 18.71
N ILE A 82 -12.69 -8.55 18.33
CA ILE A 82 -12.90 -7.09 18.35
C ILE A 82 -13.43 -6.69 19.73
N GLU A 83 -12.62 -5.93 20.46
CA GLU A 83 -12.98 -5.44 21.80
C GLU A 83 -14.06 -4.34 21.76
N SER A 84 -13.95 -3.41 20.80
CA SER A 84 -14.88 -2.29 20.64
C SER A 84 -14.98 -1.86 19.18
N ILE A 85 -16.11 -1.25 18.83
CA ILE A 85 -16.39 -0.70 17.50
C ILE A 85 -16.86 0.73 17.69
N ASP A 86 -16.11 1.68 17.15
CA ASP A 86 -16.52 3.08 17.09
C ASP A 86 -16.89 3.46 15.66
N THR A 87 -17.94 4.28 15.54
CA THR A 87 -18.30 4.86 14.25
C THR A 87 -17.32 5.97 13.93
N PHE A 88 -16.50 5.76 12.90
CA PHE A 88 -15.60 6.79 12.41
C PHE A 88 -16.37 7.84 11.60
N TYR A 89 -16.42 9.06 12.11
CA TYR A 89 -16.92 10.22 11.37
C TYR A 89 -15.75 10.89 10.66
N PRO A 90 -15.63 10.79 9.32
CA PRO A 90 -14.52 11.39 8.61
C PRO A 90 -14.63 12.91 8.69
N SER A 91 -13.75 13.55 9.47
CA SER A 91 -13.50 14.99 9.36
C SER A 91 -12.97 15.33 7.95
N PRO A 92 -13.06 16.59 7.48
CA PRO A 92 -12.47 16.98 6.19
C PRO A 92 -10.96 16.70 6.08
N GLY A 93 -10.24 16.68 7.22
CA GLY A 93 -8.85 16.23 7.31
C GLY A 93 -8.69 14.71 7.31
N ALA A 94 -9.68 13.98 7.83
CA ALA A 94 -9.77 12.52 7.78
C ALA A 94 -10.28 11.98 6.43
N LEU A 95 -11.00 12.79 5.64
CA LEU A 95 -11.32 12.53 4.22
C LEU A 95 -10.06 12.50 3.33
N ARG A 96 -8.88 12.78 3.92
CA ARG A 96 -7.56 12.62 3.31
C ARG A 96 -6.73 11.49 3.91
N LEU A 97 -7.25 10.72 4.86
CA LEU A 97 -6.66 9.43 5.24
C LEU A 97 -7.03 8.30 4.25
N CYS A 98 -7.59 8.64 3.09
CA CYS A 98 -7.55 7.78 1.88
C CYS A 98 -6.61 8.38 0.80
N GLY A 99 -5.62 9.15 1.25
CA GLY A 99 -4.26 9.12 0.72
C GLY A 99 -3.31 8.29 1.60
N SER A 100 -3.82 7.61 2.64
CA SER A 100 -3.02 6.77 3.55
C SER A 100 -2.46 5.52 2.89
N GLY A 101 -2.80 5.26 1.63
CA GLY A 101 -2.25 4.15 0.88
C GLY A 101 -0.92 4.47 0.18
N GLY A 102 -0.33 5.65 0.40
CA GLY A 102 1.06 5.91 0.03
C GLY A 102 1.54 5.26 -1.28
N PHE A 103 2.56 4.41 -1.17
CA PHE A 103 3.10 3.63 -2.28
C PHE A 103 2.40 2.26 -2.33
N PHE A 104 1.68 1.96 -3.42
CA PHE A 104 0.90 0.72 -3.61
C PHE A 104 -0.29 0.46 -2.67
N GLY A 105 -0.92 1.51 -2.14
CA GLY A 105 -2.06 1.35 -1.22
C GLY A 105 -1.65 1.08 0.25
N TYR A 106 -0.36 1.19 0.59
CA TYR A 106 0.20 1.14 1.94
C TYR A 106 0.26 2.49 2.68
#